data_AF-L7VMT4-F1
#
_entry.id   AF-L7VMT4-F1
#
_cell.length_a   1.000
_cell.length_b   1.000
_cell.length_c   1.000
_cell.angle_alpha   90.00
_cell.angle_beta   90.00
_cell.angle_gamma   90.00
#
_symmetry.space_group_name_H-M   'P 1'
#
loop_
_entity.id
_entity.type
_entity.pdbx_description
1 polymer ?
#
loop_
_entity_poly.entity_id
_entity_poly.type
_entity_poly.pdbx_seq_one_letter_code
_entity_poly.pdbx_strand_id
1 'polypeptide(L)'
;MYAIVEIAGRQYKVLPDKLLYVRDLGGGYKEGEEIIFHTIFLLGKIITEKVQVKGKIMAHIKDDKVTIFKKKEEKDISSFADIDKTFP
;
A
#
# COMPACT_ATOMS: atom_id res chain seq x y z
N MET A 1 -13.64 10.18 -12.31
CA MET A 1 -13.75 8.71 -12.50
C MET A 1 -12.76 8.03 -11.56
N TYR A 2 -13.14 6.94 -10.89
CA TYR A 2 -12.23 6.21 -9.99
C TYR A 2 -12.32 4.70 -10.27
N ALA A 3 -11.23 3.99 -10.03
CA ALA A 3 -11.18 2.54 -10.10
C ALA A 3 -10.75 1.96 -8.74
N ILE A 4 -11.05 0.69 -8.50
CA ILE A 4 -10.55 -0.06 -7.36
C ILE A 4 -9.64 -1.17 -7.88
N VAL A 5 -8.39 -1.17 -7.41
CA VAL A 5 -7.34 -2.11 -7.82
C VAL A 5 -6.86 -2.93 -6.62
N GLU A 6 -6.54 -4.20 -6.83
CA GLU A 6 -5.86 -5.02 -5.83
C GLU A 6 -4.36 -4.83 -5.95
N ILE A 7 -3.72 -4.40 -4.87
CA ILE A 7 -2.26 -4.28 -4.79
C ILE A 7 -1.81 -5.00 -3.52
N ALA A 8 -0.98 -6.03 -3.70
CA ALA A 8 -0.44 -6.85 -2.62
C ALA A 8 -1.52 -7.34 -1.62
N GLY A 9 -2.69 -7.79 -2.10
CA GLY A 9 -3.77 -8.31 -1.26
C GLY A 9 -4.63 -7.25 -0.56
N ARG A 10 -4.53 -5.97 -0.96
CA ARG A 10 -5.38 -4.88 -0.46
C ARG A 10 -5.96 -4.07 -1.60
N GLN A 11 -7.17 -3.55 -1.39
CA GLN A 11 -7.88 -2.76 -2.39
C GLN A 11 -7.62 -1.27 -2.23
N TYR A 12 -7.23 -0.61 -3.32
CA TYR A 12 -6.96 0.83 -3.34
C TYR A 12 -7.92 1.53 -4.28
N LYS A 13 -8.46 2.66 -3.82
CA LYS A 13 -9.23 3.58 -4.66
C LYS A 13 -8.27 4.48 -5.43
N VAL A 14 -8.18 4.28 -6.74
CA VAL A 14 -7.32 5.07 -7.64
C VAL A 14 -8.12 6.15 -8.36
N LEU A 15 -7.50 7.32 -8.49
CA LEU A 15 -8.00 8.44 -9.28
C LEU A 15 -6.91 8.85 -10.28
N PRO A 16 -7.28 9.35 -11.47
CA PRO A 16 -6.30 9.93 -12.39
C PRO A 16 -5.54 11.07 -11.69
N ASP A 17 -4.23 11.16 -11.95
CA ASP A 17 -3.32 12.21 -11.47
C ASP A 17 -3.12 12.30 -9.95
N LYS A 18 -3.59 11.31 -9.19
CA LYS A 18 -3.38 11.26 -7.73
C LYS A 18 -2.27 10.28 -7.37
N LEU A 19 -1.32 10.75 -6.56
CA LEU A 19 -0.30 9.91 -5.94
C LEU A 19 -0.91 9.11 -4.78
N LEU A 20 -0.58 7.83 -4.72
CA LEU A 20 -1.05 6.90 -3.70
C LEU A 20 0.14 6.14 -3.14
N TYR A 21 0.22 6.09 -1.82
CA TYR A 21 1.13 5.21 -1.12
C TYR A 21 0.48 3.83 -1.03
N VAL A 22 1.25 2.83 -1.44
CA VAL A 22 0.83 1.43 -1.46
C VAL A 22 1.82 0.61 -0.66
N ARG A 23 1.36 -0.55 -0.20
CA ARG A 23 2.28 -1.55 0.36
C ARG A 23 3.34 -1.91 -0.67
N ASP A 24 4.55 -2.17 -0.19
CA ASP A 24 5.69 -2.55 -1.01
C ASP A 24 5.32 -3.69 -1.98
N LEU A 25 5.60 -3.46 -3.26
CA LEU A 25 5.38 -4.42 -4.34
C LEU A 25 6.43 -5.54 -4.35
N GLY A 26 7.39 -5.48 -3.41
CA GLY A 26 8.52 -6.38 -3.30
C GLY A 26 9.73 -5.83 -4.05
N GLY A 27 10.93 -6.22 -3.62
CA GLY A 27 12.22 -5.66 -4.07
C GLY A 27 12.62 -5.93 -5.53
N GLY A 28 11.67 -6.31 -6.39
CA GLY A 28 11.90 -6.54 -7.82
C GLY A 28 11.65 -5.33 -8.71
N TYR A 29 10.91 -4.32 -8.25
CA TYR A 29 10.53 -3.16 -9.06
C TYR A 29 11.42 -1.95 -8.77
N LYS A 30 11.84 -1.25 -9.81
CA LYS A 30 12.72 -0.07 -9.71
C LYS A 30 11.91 1.23 -9.83
N GLU A 31 12.49 2.30 -9.28
CA GLU A 31 11.94 3.65 -9.44
C GLU A 31 11.81 4.03 -10.92
N GLY A 32 10.65 4.55 -11.29
CA GLY A 32 10.34 4.95 -12.66
C GLY A 32 9.77 3.85 -13.56
N GLU A 33 9.63 2.61 -13.08
CA GLU A 33 8.99 1.54 -13.86
C GLU A 33 7.48 1.76 -14.01
N GLU A 34 6.97 1.41 -15.20
CA GLU A 34 5.55 1.37 -15.48
C GLU A 34 4.98 0.00 -15.08
N ILE A 35 3.93 0.02 -14.27
CA ILE A 35 3.24 -1.18 -13.80
C ILE A 35 1.79 -1.14 -14.28
N ILE A 36 1.33 -2.29 -14.76
CA ILE A 36 -0.04 -2.49 -15.23
C ILE A 36 -0.77 -3.31 -14.17
N PHE A 37 -1.82 -2.73 -13.59
CA PHE A 37 -2.66 -3.38 -12.60
C PHE A 37 -3.96 -3.88 -13.23
N HIS A 38 -4.44 -5.00 -12.69
CA HIS A 38 -5.75 -5.54 -13.01
C HIS A 38 -6.81 -4.90 -12.10
N THR A 39 -7.92 -4.49 -12.70
CA THR A 39 -8.99 -3.76 -12.02
C THR A 39 -10.02 -4.71 -11.41
N ILE A 40 -10.48 -4.44 -10.18
CA ILE A 40 -11.54 -5.22 -9.53
C ILE A 40 -12.90 -4.50 -9.57
N PHE A 41 -12.98 -3.17 -9.60
CA PHE A 41 -14.28 -2.47 -9.76
C PHE A 41 -14.10 -1.12 -10.46
N LEU A 42 -15.07 -0.74 -11.31
CA LEU A 42 -15.15 0.59 -11.94
C LEU A 42 -16.57 1.15 -11.77
N LEU A 43 -16.69 2.34 -11.15
CA LEU A 43 -17.94 3.14 -11.10
C LEU A 43 -19.21 2.36 -10.69
N GLY A 44 -19.11 1.41 -9.74
CA GLY A 44 -20.27 0.70 -9.19
C GLY A 44 -20.87 -0.38 -10.11
N LYS A 45 -20.24 -0.69 -11.24
CA LYS A 45 -20.57 -1.89 -12.04
C LYS A 45 -19.49 -2.96 -11.86
N ILE A 46 -19.93 -4.22 -11.77
CA ILE A 46 -19.08 -5.42 -11.75
C ILE A 46 -18.30 -5.49 -13.06
N ILE A 47 -17.05 -5.92 -12.95
CA ILE A 47 -15.99 -5.83 -13.96
C ILE A 47 -16.42 -6.38 -15.32
N THR A 48 -16.28 -5.53 -16.33
CA THR A 48 -16.04 -5.93 -17.72
C THR A 48 -14.58 -6.36 -17.82
N GLU A 49 -14.31 -7.60 -18.24
CA GLU A 49 -13.08 -8.39 -18.08
C GLU A 49 -11.74 -7.79 -18.58
N LYS A 50 -11.67 -6.53 -19.03
CA LYS A 50 -10.50 -6.00 -19.76
C LYS A 50 -10.15 -4.52 -19.49
N VAL A 51 -10.27 -4.03 -18.26
CA VAL A 51 -9.81 -2.67 -17.90
C VAL A 51 -8.43 -2.72 -17.26
N GLN A 52 -7.43 -2.13 -17.94
CA GLN A 52 -6.06 -1.99 -17.46
C GLN A 52 -5.84 -0.62 -16.85
N VAL A 53 -5.28 -0.57 -15.64
CA VAL A 53 -4.84 0.67 -15.00
C VAL A 53 -3.31 0.71 -15.07
N LYS A 54 -2.77 1.73 -15.72
CA LYS A 54 -1.31 1.96 -15.79
C LYS A 54 -0.92 2.96 -14.71
N GLY A 55 0.16 2.66 -13.99
CA GLY A 55 0.77 3.55 -13.01
C GLY A 55 2.29 3.53 -13.13
N LYS A 56 2.94 4.60 -12.67
CA LYS A 56 4.40 4.71 -12.62
C LYS A 56 4.83 4.79 -11.16
N ILE A 57 5.89 4.05 -10.80
CA ILE A 57 6.52 4.20 -9.48
C ILE A 57 7.32 5.50 -9.47
N MET A 58 7.01 6.40 -8.54
CA MET A 58 7.81 7.61 -8.34
C MET A 58 9.04 7.37 -7.48
N ALA A 59 8.87 6.80 -6.28
CA ALA A 59 9.94 6.57 -5.33
C ALA A 59 9.57 5.47 -4.33
N HIS A 60 10.57 4.77 -3.79
CA HIS A 60 10.41 3.87 -2.65
C HIS A 60 10.81 4.60 -1.36
N ILE A 61 9.83 4.91 -0.52
CA ILE A 61 10.06 5.59 0.77
C ILE A 61 9.74 4.67 1.94
N LYS A 62 10.46 4.86 3.04
CA LYS A 62 10.09 4.31 4.35
C LYS A 62 9.16 5.30 5.05
N ASP A 63 8.15 4.78 5.71
CA ASP A 63 7.22 5.57 6.52
C ASP A 63 7.83 5.91 7.89
N ASP A 64 7.12 6.71 8.67
CA ASP A 64 7.52 7.12 10.01
C ASP A 64 7.73 5.92 10.94
N LYS A 65 8.70 6.06 11.85
CA LYS A 65 9.01 5.05 12.86
C LYS A 65 7.93 5.06 13.95
N VAL A 66 7.39 3.89 14.29
CA VAL A 66 6.45 3.71 15.41
C VAL A 66 7.14 2.95 16.54
N THR A 67 7.31 3.60 17.68
CA THR A 67 7.84 2.95 18.89
C THR A 67 6.70 2.38 19.73
N ILE A 68 6.66 1.06 19.85
CA ILE A 68 5.72 0.35 20.72
C ILE A 68 6.39 0.10 22.06
N PHE A 69 5.84 0.71 23.11
CA PHE A 69 6.23 0.43 24.48
C PHE A 69 5.28 -0.60 25.09
N LYS A 70 5.83 -1.72 25.56
CA LYS A 70 5.07 -2.74 26.30
C LYS A 70 5.62 -2.86 27.71
N LYS A 71 4.77 -2.59 28.69
CA LYS A 71 5.03 -2.79 30.12
C LYS A 71 4.12 -3.88 30.65
N LYS A 72 4.67 -4.83 31.40
CA LYS A 72 3.87 -5.83 32.12
C LYS A 72 3.65 -5.31 33.55
N GLU A 73 2.42 -5.26 34.05
CA GLU A 73 2.14 -4.66 35.37
C GLU A 73 2.59 -5.54 36.54
N GLU A 74 2.66 -6.86 36.34
CA GLU A 74 3.06 -7.83 37.38
C GLU A 74 4.58 -7.95 37.58
N LYS A 75 5.42 -7.37 36.71
CA LYS A 75 6.89 -7.45 36.77
C LYS A 75 7.52 -6.15 36.29
N ASP A 76 8.59 -5.67 36.91
CA ASP A 76 9.37 -4.48 36.49
C ASP A 76 10.18 -4.70 35.19
N ILE A 77 9.56 -5.28 34.17
CA ILE A 77 10.16 -5.55 32.87
C ILE A 77 9.41 -4.71 31.84
N SER A 78 10.15 -3.82 31.19
CA SER A 78 9.66 -3.04 30.06
C SER A 78 10.43 -3.42 28.80
N SER A 79 9.72 -3.52 27.68
CA SER A 79 10.32 -3.75 26.36
C SER A 79 9.92 -2.64 25.41
N PHE A 80 10.91 -2.05 24.76
CA PHE A 80 10.73 -1.11 23.65
C PHE A 80 10.96 -1.87 22.34
N ALA A 81 10.01 -1.78 21.43
CA ALA A 81 10.16 -2.31 20.08
C ALA A 81 9.91 -1.18 19.09
N ASP A 82 10.87 -0.96 18.22
CA ASP A 82 10.75 -0.02 17.12
C ASP A 82 10.29 -0.77 15.88
N ILE A 83 9.17 -0.33 15.30
CA ILE A 83 8.56 -0.96 14.14
C ILE A 83 8.29 0.12 13.08
N ASP A 84 8.62 -0.17 11.83
CA ASP A 84 8.28 0.69 10.71
C ASP A 84 6.75 0.68 10.51
N LYS A 85 6.13 1.86 10.39
CA LYS A 85 4.69 1.94 10.17
C LYS A 85 4.35 1.27 8.84
N THR A 86 3.61 0.16 8.92
CA THR A 86 3.13 -0.51 7.71
C THR A 86 1.81 0.14 7.34
N PHE A 87 1.67 0.66 6.12
CA PHE A 87 0.39 1.17 5.62
C PHE A 87 -0.72 0.13 5.85
N PRO A 88 -1.97 0.52 6.17
CA PRO A 88 -3.12 -0.39 6.28
C PRO A 88 -3.64 -0.89 4.94
#